data_AF-A0A1S3DG90-F1
#
_entry.id   AF-A0A1S3DG90-F1
#
_cell.length_a   1.000
_cell.length_b   1.000
_cell.length_c   1.000
_cell.angle_alpha   90.00
_cell.angle_beta   90.00
_cell.angle_gamma   90.00
#
_symmetry.space_group_name_H-M   'P 1'
#
loop_
_entity.id
_entity.type
_entity.pdbx_description
1 polymer ?
#
loop_
_entity_poly.entity_id
_entity_poly.type
_entity_poly.pdbx_seq_one_letter_code
_entity_poly.pdbx_strand_id
1 'polypeptide(L)'
;MISPSQRFENIFDKKEDPVLSLPTSFSVKDLFTHLNPYKMEELVLSGNKLKSSLVNKLKWRYEGQNMTALNVTEAAPWVQNPFGVRLKPMEIKTYLLHLEVQNARK
;
A
#
# COMPACT_ATOMS: atom_id res chain seq x y z
N MET A 1 21.94 1.24 -8.60
CA MET A 1 20.59 0.68 -8.44
C MET A 1 20.38 0.40 -6.97
N ILE A 2 19.34 0.97 -6.36
CA ILE A 2 19.07 0.85 -4.91
C ILE A 2 17.65 0.30 -4.77
N SER A 3 17.47 -0.73 -3.94
CA SER A 3 16.17 -1.36 -3.74
C SER A 3 15.73 -1.35 -2.26
N PRO A 4 15.33 -0.20 -1.70
CA PRO A 4 14.94 -0.11 -0.30
C PRO A 4 13.52 -0.65 -0.06
N SER A 5 13.28 -1.15 1.15
CA SER A 5 11.93 -1.44 1.65
C SER A 5 11.36 -0.22 2.36
N GLN A 6 10.22 0.28 1.90
CA GLN A 6 9.55 1.47 2.43
C GLN A 6 8.18 1.10 3.01
N ARG A 7 7.84 1.70 4.15
CA ARG A 7 6.50 1.59 4.76
C ARG A 7 5.78 2.93 4.68
N PHE A 8 4.48 2.86 4.43
CA PHE A 8 3.58 3.99 4.48
C PHE A 8 2.39 3.62 5.36
N GLU A 9 2.03 4.53 6.26
CA GLU A 9 0.99 4.33 7.26
C GLU A 9 0.04 5.53 7.29
N ASN A 10 -1.24 5.23 7.47
CA ASN A 10 -2.21 6.24 7.89
C ASN A 10 -2.33 6.16 9.42
N ILE A 11 -1.98 7.25 10.09
CA ILE A 11 -1.92 7.33 11.54
C ILE A 11 -3.27 7.58 12.21
N PHE A 12 -4.29 7.97 11.45
CA PHE A 12 -5.62 8.27 11.99
C PHE A 12 -6.49 7.03 12.05
N ASP A 13 -7.22 6.87 13.16
CA ASP A 13 -8.29 5.89 13.28
C ASP A 13 -9.58 6.39 12.62
N LYS A 14 -10.52 5.49 12.37
CA LYS A 14 -11.82 5.81 11.82
C LYS A 14 -12.55 6.78 12.75
N LYS A 15 -13.00 7.91 12.18
CA LYS A 15 -13.78 8.95 12.87
C LYS A 15 -13.01 9.73 13.95
N GLU A 16 -11.69 9.60 14.02
CA GLU A 16 -10.86 10.42 14.89
C GLU A 16 -10.91 11.90 14.47
N ASP A 17 -10.85 12.15 13.16
CA ASP A 17 -10.99 13.47 12.56
C ASP A 17 -11.93 13.40 11.33
N PRO A 18 -12.81 14.39 11.12
CA PRO A 18 -13.77 14.37 10.00
C PRO A 18 -13.11 14.38 8.61
N VAL A 19 -11.87 14.84 8.49
CA VAL A 19 -11.14 14.97 7.23
C VAL A 19 -9.97 14.01 7.16
N LEU A 20 -9.15 13.93 8.21
CA LEU A 20 -7.90 13.18 8.19
C LEU A 20 -8.10 11.66 8.37
N SER A 21 -9.23 11.25 8.94
CA SER A 21 -9.64 9.84 9.02
C SER A 21 -10.25 9.28 7.73
N LEU A 22 -10.11 9.98 6.60
CA LEU A 22 -10.56 9.50 5.29
C LEU A 22 -9.43 8.77 4.56
N PRO A 23 -9.74 7.83 3.63
CA PRO A 23 -8.72 7.18 2.82
C PRO A 23 -7.93 8.20 1.99
N THR A 24 -6.61 8.09 2.01
CA THR A 24 -5.68 8.97 1.30
C THR A 24 -4.98 8.22 0.17
N SER A 25 -4.74 8.92 -0.95
CA SER A 25 -3.98 8.42 -2.09
C SER A 25 -2.84 9.37 -2.44
N PHE A 26 -1.67 8.85 -2.80
CA PHE A 26 -0.53 9.62 -3.27
C PHE A 26 0.30 8.82 -4.27
N SER A 27 1.18 9.48 -5.05
CA SER A 27 2.15 8.80 -5.89
C SER A 27 3.53 8.79 -5.24
N VAL A 28 4.18 7.62 -5.27
CA VAL A 28 5.56 7.46 -4.79
C VAL A 28 6.55 8.29 -5.62
N LYS A 29 6.25 8.58 -6.89
CA LYS A 29 7.07 9.45 -7.72
C LYS A 29 7.22 10.86 -7.16
N ASP A 30 6.16 11.38 -6.55
CA ASP A 30 6.14 12.74 -6.00
C ASP A 30 6.92 12.84 -4.69
N LEU A 31 7.18 11.70 -4.02
CA LEU A 31 7.94 11.65 -2.77
C LEU A 31 9.46 11.64 -2.98
N PHE A 32 9.93 11.12 -4.11
CA PHE A 32 11.35 10.99 -4.41
C PHE A 32 11.76 11.92 -5.55
N THR A 33 12.18 13.14 -5.22
CA THR A 33 12.55 14.17 -6.21
C THR A 33 13.85 13.88 -6.95
N HIS A 34 14.78 13.15 -6.33
CA HIS A 34 16.12 12.88 -6.89
C HIS A 34 16.30 11.43 -7.38
N LEU A 35 15.32 10.57 -7.12
CA LEU A 35 15.36 9.16 -7.46
C LEU A 35 14.17 8.85 -8.39
N ASN A 36 14.44 8.11 -9.46
CA ASN A 36 13.40 7.64 -10.37
C ASN A 36 12.98 6.22 -9.98
N PRO A 37 11.77 6.02 -9.44
CA PRO A 37 11.24 4.69 -9.24
C PRO A 37 10.83 4.08 -10.58
N TYR A 38 11.37 2.90 -10.91
CA TYR A 38 11.05 2.17 -12.14
C TYR A 38 10.29 0.86 -11.88
N LYS A 39 10.32 0.34 -10.66
CA LYS A 39 9.54 -0.83 -10.24
C LYS A 39 9.12 -0.70 -8.77
N MET A 40 7.91 -1.17 -8.46
CA MET A 40 7.35 -1.19 -7.12
C MET A 40 6.63 -2.52 -6.89
N GLU A 41 6.90 -3.18 -5.77
CA GLU A 41 6.30 -4.47 -5.41
C GLU A 41 5.73 -4.42 -3.99
N GLU A 42 4.45 -4.73 -3.80
CA GLU A 42 3.87 -4.78 -2.46
C GLU A 42 4.34 -6.04 -1.72
N LEU A 43 4.79 -5.84 -0.48
CA LEU A 43 5.25 -6.87 0.44
C LEU A 43 4.27 -7.06 1.60
N VAL A 44 4.40 -8.18 2.30
CA VAL A 44 3.83 -8.33 3.64
C VAL A 44 4.51 -7.39 4.64
N LEU A 45 3.90 -7.14 5.80
CA LEU A 45 4.38 -6.15 6.78
C LEU A 45 5.85 -6.38 7.24
N SER A 46 6.25 -7.64 7.39
CA SER A 46 7.62 -8.04 7.72
C SER A 46 8.63 -7.82 6.59
N GLY A 47 8.18 -7.53 5.37
CA GLY A 47 9.04 -7.28 4.22
C GLY A 47 9.71 -8.53 3.62
N ASN A 48 9.31 -9.74 4.02
CA ASN A 48 9.97 -11.00 3.64
C ASN A 48 9.27 -11.78 2.52
N LYS A 49 8.06 -11.37 2.11
CA LYS A 49 7.26 -12.04 1.08
C LYS A 49 6.47 -11.03 0.26
N LEU A 50 6.27 -11.32 -1.03
CA LEU A 50 5.34 -10.56 -1.87
C LEU A 50 3.92 -10.69 -1.33
N LYS A 51 3.16 -9.60 -1.30
CA LYS A 51 1.77 -9.61 -0.85
C LYS A 51 0.91 -10.56 -1.68
N SER A 52 1.13 -10.60 -3.00
CA SER A 52 0.44 -11.50 -3.94
C SER A 52 0.66 -12.98 -3.64
N SER A 53 1.73 -13.34 -2.92
CA SER A 53 1.98 -14.73 -2.49
C SER A 53 1.11 -15.17 -1.33
N LEU A 54 0.40 -14.26 -0.64
CA LEU A 54 -0.59 -14.58 0.39
C LEU A 54 -1.91 -15.05 -0.23
N VAL A 55 -1.89 -16.20 -0.88
CA VAL A 55 -3.07 -16.78 -1.52
C VAL A 55 -4.01 -17.44 -0.50
N ASN A 56 -3.46 -17.93 0.62
CA ASN A 56 -4.15 -18.88 1.50
C ASN A 56 -4.18 -18.43 2.96
N LYS A 57 -4.84 -17.30 3.26
CA LYS A 57 -5.18 -16.98 4.64
C LYS A 57 -6.32 -17.89 5.11
N LEU A 58 -6.19 -18.46 6.31
CA LEU A 58 -7.29 -19.17 6.95
C LEU A 58 -8.49 -18.23 7.12
N LYS A 59 -9.66 -18.70 6.70
CA LYS A 59 -10.92 -17.97 6.82
C LYS A 59 -11.69 -18.53 8.01
N TRP A 60 -11.96 -17.68 8.99
CA TRP A 60 -12.69 -18.05 10.19
C TRP A 60 -14.14 -17.56 10.10
N ARG A 61 -15.07 -18.40 10.54
CA ARG A 61 -16.44 -17.99 10.82
C ARG A 61 -16.52 -17.57 12.28
N TYR A 62 -17.17 -16.45 12.56
CA TYR A 62 -17.39 -15.97 13.92
C TYR A 62 -18.87 -15.64 14.15
N GLU A 63 -19.29 -15.69 15.41
CA GLU A 63 -20.67 -15.44 15.81
C GLU A 63 -21.08 -13.99 15.48
N GLY A 64 -22.22 -13.80 14.84
CA GLY A 64 -22.68 -12.49 14.35
C GLY A 64 -22.12 -12.07 12.99
N GLN A 65 -21.36 -12.93 12.29
CA GLN A 65 -20.87 -12.64 10.94
C GLN A 65 -22.02 -12.67 9.91
N ASN A 66 -22.34 -11.51 9.35
CA ASN A 66 -23.20 -11.42 8.17
C ASN A 66 -22.44 -11.98 6.95
N MET A 67 -22.84 -13.16 6.48
CA MET A 67 -22.11 -13.91 5.43
C MET A 67 -22.03 -13.18 4.08
N THR A 68 -22.85 -12.16 3.84
CA THR A 68 -22.77 -11.25 2.67
C THR A 68 -21.52 -10.36 2.68
N ALA A 69 -20.92 -10.09 3.84
CA ALA A 69 -19.69 -9.29 3.97
C ALA A 69 -18.39 -10.07 3.71
N LEU A 70 -18.46 -11.40 3.55
CA LEU A 70 -17.29 -12.23 3.20
C LEU A 70 -16.84 -12.03 1.74
N ASN A 71 -17.73 -11.49 0.89
CA ASN A 71 -17.44 -11.12 -0.49
C ASN A 71 -17.10 -9.63 -0.63
N VAL A 72 -16.49 -9.01 0.39
CA VAL A 72 -15.80 -7.73 0.16
C VAL A 72 -14.57 -8.05 -0.68
N THR A 73 -14.76 -8.03 -2.00
CA THR A 73 -13.69 -7.81 -2.95
C THR A 73 -12.92 -6.60 -2.42
N GLU A 74 -11.66 -6.80 -2.02
CA GLU A 74 -10.78 -5.68 -1.74
C GLU A 74 -10.93 -4.73 -2.92
N ALA A 75 -11.42 -3.51 -2.64
CA ALA A 75 -11.72 -2.53 -3.68
C ALA A 75 -10.55 -2.55 -4.66
N ALA A 76 -10.87 -2.75 -5.95
CA ALA A 76 -9.88 -2.97 -6.98
C ALA A 76 -8.71 -1.98 -6.78
N PRO A 77 -7.46 -2.43 -6.97
CA PRO A 77 -6.30 -1.56 -6.80
C PRO A 77 -6.54 -0.25 -7.54
N TRP A 78 -5.91 0.84 -7.10
CA TRP A 78 -5.96 2.08 -7.85
C TRP A 78 -5.17 1.87 -9.16
N VAL A 79 -5.79 1.17 -10.13
CA VAL A 79 -5.14 0.48 -11.28
C VAL A 79 -4.48 1.48 -12.24
N GLN A 80 -4.81 2.76 -12.15
CA GLN A 80 -4.32 3.77 -13.07
C GLN A 80 -2.89 4.26 -12.78
N ASN A 81 -2.33 4.03 -11.58
CA ASN A 81 -0.97 4.48 -11.27
C ASN A 81 -0.09 3.32 -10.73
N PRO A 82 0.91 2.85 -11.49
CA PRO A 82 1.80 1.76 -11.04
C PRO A 82 2.66 2.15 -9.82
N PHE A 83 2.72 3.43 -9.48
CA PHE A 83 3.40 3.97 -8.30
C PHE A 83 2.40 4.67 -7.36
N GLY A 84 1.11 4.37 -7.47
CA GLY A 84 0.06 4.90 -6.62
C GLY A 84 -0.07 4.07 -5.35
N VAL A 85 -0.14 4.74 -4.20
CA VAL A 85 -0.42 4.11 -2.91
C VAL A 85 -1.72 4.72 -2.37
N ARG A 86 -2.64 3.85 -1.94
CA ARG A 86 -3.87 4.24 -1.25
C ARG A 86 -3.91 3.57 0.11
N LEU A 87 -4.15 4.35 1.16
CA LEU A 87 -4.22 3.90 2.55
C LEU A 87 -5.57 4.25 3.16
N LYS A 88 -6.24 3.27 3.75
CA LYS A 88 -7.36 3.46 4.66
C LYS A 88 -6.86 3.87 6.04
N PRO A 89 -7.74 4.38 6.92
CA PRO A 89 -7.41 4.61 8.34
C PRO A 89 -6.75 3.38 8.97
N MET A 90 -5.68 3.60 9.74
CA MET A 90 -4.83 2.57 10.36
C MET A 90 -4.21 1.53 9.41
N GLU A 91 -4.24 1.76 8.10
CA GLU A 91 -3.63 0.83 7.14
C GLU A 91 -2.13 1.10 7.01
N ILE A 92 -1.33 0.03 7.09
CA ILE A 92 0.11 0.05 6.84
C ILE A 92 0.39 -0.81 5.62
N LYS A 93 1.07 -0.23 4.62
CA LYS A 93 1.54 -0.95 3.44
C LYS A 93 3.05 -0.89 3.34
N THR A 94 3.64 -2.02 2.96
CA THR A 94 5.09 -2.19 2.80
C THR A 94 5.38 -2.44 1.34
N TYR A 95 6.36 -1.74 0.78
CA TYR A 95 6.74 -1.84 -0.63
C TYR A 95 8.24 -2.02 -0.77
N LEU A 96 8.65 -2.90 -1.69
CA LEU A 96 10.00 -2.89 -2.25
C LEU A 96 10.02 -1.92 -3.41
N LEU A 97 10.80 -0.86 -3.29
CA LEU A 97 10.99 0.11 -4.35
C LEU A 97 12.27 -0.23 -5.08
N HIS A 98 12.28 -0.10 -6.41
CA HIS A 98 13.51 -0.16 -7.19
C HIS A 98 13.75 1.21 -7.81
N LEU A 99 14.87 1.82 -7.42
CA LEU A 99 15.18 3.22 -7.66
C LEU A 99 16.48 3.36 -8.45
N GLU A 100 16.50 4.33 -9.36
CA GLU A 100 17.69 4.81 -10.04
C GLU A 100 17.94 6.28 -9.71
N VAL A 101 19.21 6.68 -9.64
CA VAL A 101 19.55 8.10 -9.47
C VAL A 101 19.19 8.83 -10.76
N GLN A 102 18.43 9.90 -10.66
CA GLN A 102 18.21 10.76 -11.82
C GLN A 102 19.53 11.45 -12.17
N ASN A 103 20.15 11.04 -13.27
CA ASN A 103 21.28 11.80 -13.82
C ASN A 103 20.73 13.12 -14.33
N ALA A 104 20.92 14.19 -13.56
CA ALA A 104 20.75 15.55 -14.03
C ALA A 104 21.70 15.78 -15.21
N ARG A 105 21.20 15.67 -16.44
CA ARG A 105 21.88 16.27 -17.57
C ARG A 105 21.81 17.78 -17.35
N LYS A 106 22.99 18.38 -17.17
CA LYS A 106 23.20 19.83 -17.24
C LYS A 106 22.61 20.40 -18.52
#